data_AF-A0A1F3R011-F1
#
_entry.id   AF-A0A1F3R011-F1
#
_cell.length_a   1.000
_cell.length_b   1.000
_cell.length_c   1.000
_cell.angle_alpha   90.00
_cell.angle_beta   90.00
_cell.angle_gamma   90.00
#
_symmetry.space_group_name_H-M   'P 1'
#
loop_
_entity.id
_entity.type
_entity.pdbx_description
1 polymer ?
#
loop_
_entity_poly.entity_id
_entity_poly.type
_entity_poly.pdbx_seq_one_letter_code
_entity_poly.pdbx_strand_id
1 'polypeptide(L)'
;MESKKYLQLNDISAYKLAFNLSNYVWDIVIQWNHFAMDTVGKQFARSIDSISANVAEGFGRYGKKDKIKFYRYSMGSQKESLDWNQKSKVRKLLSEEQYDYIFRSLDKLAIEINQLIKFSNEKLKY
;
A
#
# COMPACT_ATOMS: atom_id res chain seq x y z
N MET A 1 -34.02 14.09 -8.52
CA MET A 1 -32.79 13.87 -9.32
C MET A 1 -31.70 13.47 -8.34
N GLU A 2 -31.26 12.21 -8.34
CA GLU A 2 -30.09 11.83 -7.52
C GLU A 2 -28.86 12.58 -8.03
N SER A 3 -28.19 13.31 -7.14
CA SER A 3 -26.93 13.96 -7.45
C SER A 3 -25.90 12.90 -7.82
N LYS A 4 -25.23 13.04 -8.96
CA LYS A 4 -24.07 12.20 -9.29
C LYS A 4 -23.02 12.34 -8.18
N LYS A 5 -22.86 11.30 -7.37
CA LYS A 5 -21.81 11.23 -6.35
C LYS A 5 -20.51 10.80 -7.02
N TYR A 6 -19.54 11.70 -7.07
CA TYR A 6 -18.19 11.38 -7.51
C TYR A 6 -17.44 10.70 -6.37
N LEU A 7 -16.72 9.61 -6.69
CA LEU A 7 -15.81 8.99 -5.73
C LEU A 7 -14.75 10.00 -5.31
N GLN A 8 -14.42 9.98 -4.03
CA GLN A 8 -13.29 10.69 -3.42
C GLN A 8 -12.18 9.69 -3.12
N LEU A 9 -10.94 10.17 -2.92
CA LEU A 9 -9.81 9.29 -2.59
C LEU A 9 -10.08 8.46 -1.33
N ASN A 10 -10.74 9.05 -0.32
CA ASN A 10 -11.10 8.35 0.91
C ASN A 10 -12.23 7.32 0.75
N ASP A 11 -12.90 7.27 -0.40
CA ASP A 11 -13.82 6.18 -0.73
C ASP A 11 -13.07 4.93 -1.21
N ILE A 12 -11.79 5.06 -1.59
CA ILE A 12 -10.98 3.97 -2.12
C ILE A 12 -10.45 3.09 -0.98
N SER A 13 -10.97 1.87 -0.89
CA SER A 13 -10.59 0.88 0.13
C SER A 13 -9.08 0.59 0.15
N ALA A 14 -8.46 0.40 -1.02
CA ALA A 14 -7.02 0.17 -1.11
C ALA A 14 -6.20 1.34 -0.54
N TYR A 15 -6.65 2.58 -0.75
CA TYR A 15 -5.97 3.77 -0.22
C TYR A 15 -6.02 3.79 1.30
N LYS A 16 -7.22 3.65 1.88
CA LYS A 16 -7.40 3.66 3.34
C LYS A 16 -6.60 2.56 4.03
N LEU A 17 -6.65 1.34 3.48
CA LEU A 17 -5.91 0.21 4.03
C LEU A 17 -4.41 0.45 3.97
N ALA A 18 -3.89 0.95 2.84
CA ALA A 18 -2.46 1.22 2.68
C ALA A 18 -1.99 2.36 3.59
N PHE A 19 -2.78 3.43 3.68
CA PHE A 19 -2.48 4.58 4.54
C PHE A 19 -2.44 4.19 6.02
N ASN A 20 -3.42 3.42 6.50
CA ASN A 20 -3.43 2.97 7.89
C ASN A 20 -2.27 2.01 8.18
N LEU A 21 -1.97 1.09 7.25
CA LEU A 21 -0.85 0.17 7.40
C LEU A 21 0.49 0.91 7.42
N SER A 22 0.65 1.96 6.62
CA SER A 22 1.90 2.72 6.55
C SER A 22 2.21 3.45 7.86
N ASN A 23 1.20 4.09 8.47
CA ASN A 23 1.33 4.70 9.79
C ASN A 23 1.62 3.65 10.88
N TYR A 24 0.94 2.49 10.84
CA TYR A 24 1.23 1.40 11.77
C TYR A 24 2.69 0.93 11.69
N VAL A 25 3.23 0.75 10.48
CA VAL A 25 4.63 0.32 10.32
C VAL A 25 5.61 1.45 10.67
N TRP A 26 5.27 2.70 10.38
CA TRP A 26 6.06 3.85 10.80
C TRP A 26 6.27 3.84 12.33
N ASP A 27 5.19 3.71 13.10
CA ASP A 27 5.23 3.73 14.56
C ASP A 27 6.08 2.59 15.14
N ILE A 28 6.17 1.45 14.45
CA ILE A 28 7.05 0.35 14.82
C ILE A 28 8.51 0.66 14.49
N VAL A 29 8.76 1.11 13.25
CA VAL A 29 10.12 1.31 12.71
C VAL A 29 10.86 2.40 13.48
N ILE A 30 10.19 3.47 13.90
CA ILE A 30 10.83 4.57 14.65
C ILE A 30 11.37 4.15 16.02
N GLN A 31 10.92 3.00 16.55
CA GLN A 31 11.40 2.44 17.82
C GLN A 31 12.65 1.56 17.64
N TRP A 32 13.05 1.26 16.40
CA TRP A 32 14.21 0.42 16.16
C TRP A 32 15.52 1.14 16.46
N ASN A 33 16.55 0.38 16.81
CA ASN A 33 17.90 0.94 16.94
C ASN A 33 18.38 1.54 15.61
N HIS A 34 19.37 2.43 15.68
CA HIS A 34 19.87 3.17 14.53
C HIS A 34 20.25 2.30 13.33
N PHE A 35 20.94 1.18 13.55
CA PHE A 35 21.38 0.30 12.46
C PHE A 35 20.20 -0.39 11.76
N ALA A 36 19.26 -0.95 12.53
CA ALA A 36 18.08 -1.59 11.98
C ALA A 36 17.16 -0.58 11.28
N MET A 37 16.97 0.60 11.87
CA MET A 37 16.20 1.70 11.29
C MET A 37 16.80 2.16 9.96
N ASP A 38 18.12 2.41 9.91
CA ASP A 38 18.78 2.95 8.72
C ASP A 38 18.81 1.96 7.54
N THR A 39 18.96 0.66 7.84
CA THR A 39 19.13 -0.38 6.81
C THR A 39 17.82 -1.03 6.36
N VAL A 40 16.93 -1.38 7.30
CA VAL A 40 15.66 -2.06 7.03
C VAL A 40 14.51 -1.09 7.19
N GLY A 41 14.49 -0.35 8.29
CA GLY A 41 13.36 0.49 8.68
C GLY A 41 12.99 1.51 7.61
N LYS A 42 13.96 2.28 7.13
CA LYS A 42 13.76 3.28 6.09
C LYS A 42 13.24 2.66 4.78
N GLN A 43 13.76 1.51 4.38
CA GLN A 43 13.30 0.84 3.16
C GLN A 43 11.88 0.30 3.33
N PHE A 44 11.59 -0.29 4.49
CA PHE A 44 10.28 -0.85 4.79
C PHE A 44 9.18 0.22 4.88
N ALA A 45 9.43 1.31 5.59
CA ALA A 45 8.51 2.43 5.68
C ALA A 45 8.23 3.02 4.28
N ARG A 46 9.29 3.30 3.50
CA ARG A 46 9.18 3.84 2.14
C ARG A 46 8.40 2.92 1.21
N SER A 47 8.63 1.61 1.27
CA SER A 47 7.93 0.66 0.40
C SER A 47 6.44 0.63 0.73
N ILE A 48 6.04 0.68 2.00
CA ILE A 48 4.62 0.69 2.38
C ILE A 48 3.97 2.04 2.07
N ASP A 49 4.61 3.16 2.39
CA ASP A 49 4.10 4.51 2.08
C ASP A 49 3.83 4.66 0.57
N SER A 50 4.74 4.14 -0.25
CA SER A 50 4.62 4.14 -1.71
C SER A 50 3.35 3.45 -2.22
N ILE A 51 2.80 2.47 -1.49
CA ILE A 51 1.55 1.81 -1.89
C ILE A 51 0.41 2.84 -1.92
N SER A 52 0.20 3.56 -0.81
CA SER A 52 -0.89 4.54 -0.68
C SER A 52 -0.65 5.76 -1.59
N ALA A 53 0.60 6.21 -1.72
CA ALA A 53 0.99 7.30 -2.60
C ALA A 53 0.67 6.98 -4.08
N ASN A 54 1.03 5.79 -4.56
CA ASN A 54 0.71 5.37 -5.92
C ASN A 54 -0.80 5.15 -6.14
N VAL A 55 -1.55 4.68 -5.13
CA VAL A 55 -3.02 4.62 -5.23
C VAL A 55 -3.61 6.02 -5.37
N ALA A 56 -3.16 6.97 -4.56
CA ALA A 56 -3.60 8.37 -4.64
C ALA A 56 -3.26 9.02 -5.98
N GLU A 57 -2.04 8.81 -6.47
CA GLU A 57 -1.60 9.35 -7.75
C GLU A 57 -2.39 8.75 -8.91
N GLY A 58 -2.57 7.42 -8.93
CA GLY A 58 -3.41 6.74 -9.90
C GLY A 58 -4.86 7.22 -9.85
N PHE A 59 -5.41 7.42 -8.65
CA PHE A 59 -6.75 7.98 -8.47
C PHE A 59 -6.89 9.36 -9.13
N GLY A 60 -5.88 10.22 -9.03
CA GLY A 60 -5.83 11.53 -9.68
C GLY A 60 -5.60 11.51 -11.20
N ARG A 61 -5.18 10.39 -11.80
CA ARG A 61 -4.98 10.31 -13.26
C ARG A 61 -6.30 10.24 -14.03
N TYR A 62 -6.36 10.95 -15.15
CA TYR A 62 -7.51 10.95 -16.08
C TYR A 62 -7.54 9.72 -17.00
N GLY A 63 -6.42 9.37 -17.62
CA GLY A 63 -6.35 8.26 -18.59
C GLY A 63 -6.33 6.90 -17.90
N LYS A 64 -7.08 5.93 -18.43
CA LYS A 64 -7.14 4.56 -17.88
C LYS A 64 -5.78 3.90 -17.79
N LYS A 65 -4.99 3.95 -18.87
CA LYS A 65 -3.68 3.28 -18.92
C LYS A 65 -2.72 3.83 -17.88
N ASP A 66 -2.70 5.15 -17.70
CA ASP A 66 -1.84 5.82 -16.73
C ASP A 66 -2.31 5.53 -15.29
N LYS A 67 -3.61 5.64 -15.02
CA LYS A 67 -4.23 5.24 -13.75
C LYS A 67 -3.86 3.81 -13.34
N ILE A 68 -4.02 2.85 -14.26
CA ILE A 68 -3.69 1.45 -14.01
C ILE A 68 -2.18 1.25 -13.83
N LYS A 69 -1.33 2.01 -14.53
CA LYS A 69 0.13 1.96 -14.36
C LYS A 69 0.52 2.29 -12.92
N PHE A 70 -0.05 3.34 -12.33
CA PHE A 70 0.17 3.67 -10.92
C PHE A 70 -0.32 2.58 -9.97
N TYR A 71 -1.49 2.00 -10.20
CA TYR A 71 -1.95 0.86 -9.39
C TYR A 71 -1.04 -0.36 -9.49
N ARG A 72 -0.39 -0.59 -10.64
CA ARG A 72 0.65 -1.63 -10.77
C ARG A 72 1.93 -1.27 -10.01
N TYR A 73 2.29 0.01 -9.91
CA TYR A 73 3.37 0.43 -9.01
C TYR A 73 3.04 0.15 -7.54
N SER A 74 1.80 0.38 -7.12
CA SER A 74 1.33 -0.06 -5.79
C SER A 74 1.51 -1.56 -5.57
N MET A 75 1.22 -2.40 -6.59
CA MET A 75 1.50 -3.85 -6.50
C MET A 75 2.99 -4.17 -6.38
N GLY A 76 3.85 -3.45 -7.09
CA GLY A 76 5.31 -3.59 -6.95
C GLY A 76 5.78 -3.28 -5.54
N SER A 77 5.36 -2.12 -5.00
CA SER A 77 5.65 -1.71 -3.63
C SER A 77 5.06 -2.66 -2.58
N GLN A 78 3.91 -3.27 -2.85
CA GLN A 78 3.32 -4.32 -2.00
C GLN A 78 4.23 -5.55 -1.91
N LYS A 79 4.80 -6.02 -3.03
CA LYS A 79 5.74 -7.15 -3.04
C LYS A 79 7.04 -6.84 -2.33
N GLU A 80 7.58 -5.64 -2.55
CA GLU A 80 8.74 -5.16 -1.82
C GLU A 80 8.48 -5.10 -0.30
N SER A 81 7.30 -4.63 0.11
CA SER A 81 6.91 -4.56 1.51
C SER A 81 6.78 -5.94 2.16
N LEU A 82 6.33 -6.97 1.44
CA LEU A 82 6.31 -8.35 1.93
C LEU A 82 7.74 -8.86 2.21
N ASP A 83 8.69 -8.57 1.33
CA ASP A 83 10.10 -8.93 1.52
C ASP A 83 10.69 -8.24 2.76
N TRP A 84 10.42 -6.94 2.94
CA TRP A 84 10.86 -6.22 4.13
C TRP A 84 10.19 -6.72 5.42
N ASN A 85 8.91 -7.09 5.38
CA ASN A 85 8.22 -7.72 6.51
C ASN A 85 8.89 -9.05 6.90
N GLN A 86 9.23 -9.88 5.92
CA GLN A 86 9.91 -11.16 6.14
C GLN A 86 11.31 -10.98 6.69
N LYS A 87 12.11 -10.05 6.15
CA LYS A 87 13.44 -9.71 6.69
C LYS A 87 13.33 -9.23 8.13
N SER A 88 12.33 -8.41 8.44
CA SER A 88 12.10 -7.88 9.78
C SER A 88 11.74 -8.98 10.78
N LYS A 89 10.93 -9.96 10.38
CA LYS A 89 10.66 -11.18 11.18
C LYS A 89 11.93 -11.99 11.44
N VAL A 90 12.67 -12.34 10.40
CA VAL A 90 13.91 -13.16 10.52
C VAL A 90 14.95 -12.46 11.39
N ARG A 91 15.04 -11.14 11.31
CA ARG A 91 15.96 -10.31 12.12
C ARG A 91 15.42 -9.98 13.52
N LYS A 92 14.26 -10.53 13.91
CA LYS A 92 13.61 -10.32 15.21
C LYS A 92 13.33 -8.85 15.52
N LEU A 93 13.00 -8.08 14.48
CA LEU A 93 12.63 -6.66 14.57
C LEU A 93 11.12 -6.46 14.76
N LEU A 94 10.34 -7.52 14.56
CA LEU A 94 8.88 -7.56 14.75
C LEU A 94 8.52 -8.67 15.72
N SER A 95 7.46 -8.46 16.50
CA SER A 95 6.73 -9.55 17.14
C SER A 95 6.00 -10.40 16.09
N GLU A 96 5.61 -11.62 16.47
CA GLU A 96 4.82 -12.48 15.60
C GLU A 96 3.46 -11.85 15.25
N GLU A 97 2.81 -11.21 16.23
CA GLU A 97 1.56 -10.48 16.02
C GLU A 97 1.71 -9.32 15.02
N GLN A 98 2.77 -8.51 15.16
CA GLN A 98 3.06 -7.41 14.24
C GLN A 98 3.29 -7.93 12.82
N TYR A 99 4.12 -8.98 12.68
CA TYR A 99 4.38 -9.60 11.39
C TYR A 99 3.10 -10.11 10.74
N ASP A 100 2.26 -10.84 11.47
CA ASP A 100 1.03 -11.45 10.95
C ASP A 100 -0.03 -10.40 10.61
N TYR A 101 -0.11 -9.30 11.37
CA TYR A 101 -0.97 -8.18 11.04
C TYR A 101 -0.53 -7.50 9.74
N ILE A 102 0.76 -7.20 9.60
CA ILE A 102 1.31 -6.57 8.40
C ILE A 102 1.13 -7.48 7.18
N PHE A 103 1.46 -8.77 7.32
CA PHE A 103 1.33 -9.76 6.24
C PHE A 103 -0.11 -9.84 5.73
N ARG A 104 -1.09 -10.04 6.63
CA ARG A 104 -2.51 -10.10 6.26
C ARG A 104 -3.01 -8.81 5.62
N SER A 105 -2.53 -7.66 6.09
CA SER A 105 -2.87 -6.37 5.52
C SER A 105 -2.31 -6.19 4.11
N LEU A 106 -1.06 -6.62 3.87
CA LEU A 106 -0.42 -6.61 2.55
C LEU A 106 -1.10 -7.57 1.57
N ASP A 107 -1.54 -8.75 2.02
CA ASP A 107 -2.29 -9.70 1.17
C ASP A 107 -3.66 -9.15 0.80
N LYS A 108 -4.37 -8.55 1.75
CA LYS A 108 -5.63 -7.87 1.48
C LYS A 108 -5.44 -6.69 0.51
N LEU A 109 -4.35 -5.92 0.65
CA LEU A 109 -4.02 -4.85 -0.27
C LEU A 109 -3.86 -5.33 -1.72
N ALA A 110 -3.21 -6.48 -1.93
CA ALA A 110 -3.06 -7.04 -3.27
C ALA A 110 -4.42 -7.33 -3.93
N ILE A 111 -5.40 -7.80 -3.16
CA ILE A 111 -6.77 -8.05 -3.64
C ILE A 111 -7.46 -6.72 -4.00
N GLU A 112 -7.43 -5.74 -3.09
CA GLU A 112 -8.07 -4.43 -3.28
C GLU A 112 -7.48 -3.66 -4.47
N ILE A 113 -6.15 -3.68 -4.65
CA ILE A 113 -5.49 -3.03 -5.79
C ILE A 113 -5.89 -3.72 -7.10
N ASN A 114 -5.96 -5.05 -7.15
CA ASN A 114 -6.44 -5.77 -8.33
C ASN A 114 -7.90 -5.45 -8.65
N GLN A 115 -8.76 -5.29 -7.63
CA GLN A 115 -10.13 -4.84 -7.83
C GLN A 115 -10.19 -3.43 -8.42
N LEU A 116 -9.32 -2.49 -8.00
CA LEU A 116 -9.23 -1.16 -8.61
C LEU A 116 -8.80 -1.20 -10.08
N ILE A 117 -7.85 -2.07 -10.42
CA ILE A 117 -7.42 -2.28 -11.81
C ILE A 117 -8.58 -2.84 -12.63
N LYS A 118 -9.27 -3.88 -12.13
CA LYS A 118 -10.43 -4.47 -12.79
C LYS A 118 -11.55 -3.45 -13.01
N PHE A 119 -11.91 -2.71 -11.96
CA PHE A 119 -12.92 -1.66 -12.03
C PHE A 119 -12.56 -0.58 -13.06
N SER A 120 -11.30 -0.13 -13.06
CA SER A 120 -10.82 0.85 -14.05
C SER A 120 -10.87 0.29 -15.48
N ASN A 121 -10.62 -1.00 -15.66
CA ASN A 121 -10.75 -1.67 -16.95
C ASN A 121 -12.19 -1.72 -17.45
N GLU A 122 -13.15 -1.96 -16.58
CA GLU A 122 -14.57 -2.07 -16.91
C GLU A 122 -15.25 -0.71 -17.10
N LYS A 123 -14.89 0.29 -16.30
CA LYS A 123 -15.59 1.59 -16.27
C LYS A 123 -14.98 2.64 -17.18
N LEU A 124 -13.70 2.54 -17.50
CA LEU A 124 -13.02 3.51 -18.38
C LEU A 124 -12.85 2.91 -19.78
N LYS A 125 -13.28 3.66 -20.80
CA LYS A 125 -13.18 3.24 -22.20
C LYS A 125 -11.75 3.29 -22.74
N TYR A 126 -10.98 4.32 -22.37
CA TYR A 126 -9.66 4.64 -22.96
C TYR A 126 -8.57 4.80 -21.93
#